data_AF-A0A923Q530-F1
#
_entry.id   AF-A0A923Q530-F1
#
_cell.length_a   1.000
_cell.length_b   1.000
_cell.length_c   1.000
_cell.angle_alpha   90.00
_cell.angle_beta   90.00
_cell.angle_gamma   90.00
#
_symmetry.space_group_name_H-M   'P 1'
#
loop_
_entity.id
_entity.type
_entity.pdbx_description
1 polymer ?
#
loop_
_entity_poly.entity_id
_entity_poly.type
_entity_poly.pdbx_seq_one_letter_code
_entity_poly.pdbx_strand_id
1 'polypeptide(L)'
;MRPPGTPPAWRGPLVERERWEWRDGDPGDPAVLLADFLSAHGLDGEPAGQRGDTVVALLAGAVGCARLAGLPPGRPSPVPAVPEVVAVAFATGGGQAAAAARGVVSGGGVSGWTLSWTDDQHAEAIEVVRPASGRGEVYQANVVGQRAAPHRADPRALAAT
;
A
#
# COMPACT_ATOMS: atom_id res chain seq x y z
N MET A 1 20.86 -1.29 4.35
CA MET A 1 21.31 -1.28 2.93
C MET A 1 20.49 -0.24 2.20
N ARG A 2 21.10 0.70 1.46
CA ARG A 2 20.36 1.75 0.73
C ARG A 2 19.85 1.16 -0.61
N PRO A 3 18.62 1.47 -1.05
CA PRO A 3 18.20 1.09 -2.39
C PRO A 3 19.13 1.74 -3.43
N PRO A 4 19.67 0.99 -4.40
CA PRO A 4 20.43 1.58 -5.49
C PRO A 4 19.54 2.62 -6.22
N GLY A 5 20.12 3.79 -6.53
CA GLY A 5 19.45 4.85 -7.30
C GLY A 5 18.99 6.09 -6.52
N THR A 6 19.06 6.13 -5.18
CA THR A 6 18.64 7.32 -4.42
C THR A 6 19.59 8.52 -4.61
N PRO A 7 19.13 9.66 -5.18
CA PRO A 7 19.99 10.83 -5.40
C PRO A 7 20.55 11.42 -4.09
N PRO A 8 21.77 11.99 -4.08
CA PRO A 8 22.33 12.64 -2.90
C PRO A 8 21.51 13.83 -2.36
N ALA A 9 20.76 14.51 -3.23
CA ALA A 9 19.87 15.62 -2.87
C ALA A 9 18.66 15.19 -2.03
N TRP A 10 18.34 13.89 -2.00
CA TRP A 10 17.26 13.31 -1.21
C TRP A 10 17.71 12.95 0.22
N ARG A 11 18.76 13.62 0.70
CA ARG A 11 19.19 13.57 2.09
C ARG A 11 18.33 14.56 2.88
N GLY A 12 17.34 14.06 3.61
CA GLY A 12 16.48 14.88 4.45
C GLY A 12 15.11 14.26 4.66
N PRO A 13 14.25 14.88 5.49
CA PRO A 13 12.87 14.44 5.64
C PRO A 13 12.09 14.64 4.34
N LEU A 14 11.23 13.68 4.01
CA LEU A 14 10.17 13.87 3.02
C LEU A 14 9.05 14.69 3.65
N VAL A 15 8.59 15.72 2.95
CA VAL A 15 7.46 16.55 3.38
C VAL A 15 6.28 16.24 2.48
N GLU A 16 5.19 15.75 3.08
CA GLU A 16 3.92 15.55 2.37
C GLU A 16 3.43 16.90 1.83
N ARG A 17 3.13 16.94 0.53
CA ARG A 17 2.60 18.11 -0.16
C ARG A 17 1.13 17.96 -0.42
N GLU A 18 0.74 16.79 -0.89
CA GLU A 18 -0.62 16.50 -1.29
C GLU A 18 -0.91 15.02 -1.11
N ARG A 19 -2.17 14.72 -0.81
CA ARG A 19 -2.67 13.37 -0.65
C ARG A 19 -3.99 13.25 -1.35
N TRP A 20 -4.10 12.19 -2.14
CA TRP A 20 -5.34 11.71 -2.70
C TRP A 20 -5.67 10.33 -2.13
N GLU A 21 -6.94 10.10 -1.82
CA GLU A 21 -7.45 8.84 -1.29
C GLU A 21 -8.70 8.44 -2.07
N TRP A 22 -8.83 7.15 -2.36
CA TRP A 22 -10.01 6.55 -2.99
C TRP A 22 -10.46 5.33 -2.20
N ARG A 23 -11.76 5.22 -1.95
CA ARG A 23 -12.42 4.12 -1.24
C ARG A 23 -13.32 3.35 -2.20
N ASP A 24 -13.57 2.09 -1.86
CA ASP A 24 -14.56 1.30 -2.58
C ASP A 24 -15.94 1.96 -2.45
N GLY A 25 -16.56 2.27 -3.60
CA GLY A 25 -17.82 3.02 -3.70
C GLY A 25 -17.66 4.51 -3.99
N ASP A 26 -16.45 5.07 -3.91
CA ASP A 26 -16.20 6.44 -4.39
C ASP A 26 -16.44 6.52 -5.91
N PRO A 27 -16.95 7.65 -6.41
CA PRO A 27 -17.20 7.82 -7.84
C PRO A 27 -15.90 7.85 -8.64
N GLY A 28 -15.99 7.41 -9.90
CA GLY A 28 -14.88 7.44 -10.85
C GLY A 28 -14.03 6.17 -10.85
N ASP A 29 -13.22 6.02 -11.90
CA ASP A 29 -12.26 4.93 -12.03
C ASP A 29 -10.95 5.32 -11.31
N PRO A 30 -10.52 4.56 -10.28
CA PRO A 30 -9.29 4.88 -9.55
C PRO A 30 -8.04 4.89 -10.44
N ALA A 31 -8.01 4.16 -11.56
CA ALA A 31 -6.88 4.19 -12.48
C ALA A 31 -6.78 5.54 -13.21
N VAL A 32 -7.91 6.08 -13.66
CA VAL A 32 -7.98 7.40 -14.32
C VAL A 32 -7.63 8.50 -13.32
N LEU A 33 -8.23 8.47 -12.14
CA LEU A 33 -7.99 9.47 -11.10
C LEU A 33 -6.54 9.44 -10.60
N LEU A 34 -5.94 8.26 -10.47
CA LEU A 34 -4.51 8.13 -10.14
C LEU A 34 -3.64 8.69 -11.26
N ALA A 35 -3.96 8.43 -12.53
CA ALA A 35 -3.22 8.98 -13.65
C ALA A 35 -3.27 10.52 -13.67
N ASP A 36 -4.45 11.11 -13.40
CA ASP A 36 -4.62 12.56 -13.29
C ASP A 36 -3.77 13.13 -12.14
N PHE A 37 -3.76 12.47 -10.98
CA PHE A 37 -2.92 12.86 -9.84
C PHE A 37 -1.43 12.80 -10.19
N LEU A 38 -0.98 11.74 -10.87
CA LEU A 38 0.41 11.62 -11.31
C LEU A 38 0.78 12.68 -12.35
N SER A 39 -0.11 12.98 -13.30
CA SER A 39 0.10 14.04 -14.30
C SER A 39 0.18 15.43 -13.67
N ALA A 40 -0.66 15.72 -12.66
CA ALA A 40 -0.57 16.97 -11.89
C ALA A 40 0.79 17.15 -11.19
N HIS A 41 1.48 16.05 -10.88
CA HIS A 41 2.83 16.04 -10.31
C HIS A 41 3.95 15.79 -11.33
N GLY A 42 3.64 15.75 -12.64
CA GLY A 42 4.60 15.56 -13.73
C GLY A 42 5.23 14.16 -13.78
N LEU A 43 4.49 13.15 -13.32
CA LEU A 43 4.87 11.73 -13.25
C LEU A 43 4.11 10.85 -14.27
N ASP A 44 3.58 11.46 -15.33
CA ASP A 44 2.76 10.83 -16.38
C ASP A 44 3.56 10.24 -17.56
N GLY A 45 4.90 10.21 -17.47
CA GLY A 45 5.80 9.69 -18.51
C GLY A 45 6.44 8.32 -18.22
N GLU A 46 7.36 7.87 -19.09
CA GLU A 46 8.28 6.72 -18.93
C GLU A 46 8.71 6.55 -17.47
N PRO A 47 8.91 5.31 -16.95
CA PRO A 47 8.88 4.99 -15.52
C PRO A 47 9.80 5.88 -14.70
N ALA A 48 9.25 7.02 -14.33
CA ALA A 48 9.92 8.06 -13.59
C ALA A 48 9.44 7.86 -12.17
N GLY A 49 10.24 7.15 -11.37
CA GLY A 49 9.98 7.05 -9.93
C GLY A 49 10.07 8.42 -9.20
N GLN A 50 10.30 9.51 -9.94
CA GLN A 50 10.49 10.87 -9.43
C GLN A 50 10.49 11.91 -10.57
N ARG A 51 10.10 13.15 -10.24
CA ARG A 51 10.24 14.33 -11.09
C ARG A 51 10.79 15.48 -10.25
N GLY A 52 12.02 15.91 -10.54
CA GLY A 52 12.69 16.93 -9.73
C GLY A 52 12.88 16.49 -8.27
N ASP A 53 12.31 17.24 -7.34
CA ASP A 53 12.28 16.94 -5.90
C ASP A 53 11.01 16.20 -5.45
N THR A 54 10.11 15.89 -6.39
CA THR A 54 8.80 15.31 -6.12
C THR A 54 8.77 13.81 -6.38
N VAL A 55 8.12 13.08 -5.47
CA VAL A 55 7.87 11.64 -5.54
C VAL A 55 6.47 11.33 -5.07
N VAL A 56 5.83 10.33 -5.64
CA VAL A 56 4.53 9.84 -5.18
C VAL A 56 4.70 8.45 -4.58
N ALA A 57 4.29 8.29 -3.32
CA ALA A 57 4.11 6.98 -2.71
C ALA A 57 2.69 6.49 -2.99
N LEU A 58 2.57 5.26 -3.49
CA LEU A 58 1.30 4.60 -3.75
C LEU A 58 1.10 3.48 -2.74
N LEU A 59 -0.02 3.51 -2.01
CA LEU A 59 -0.49 2.42 -1.18
C LEU A 59 -1.80 1.90 -1.76
N ALA A 60 -1.90 0.59 -1.95
CA ALA A 60 -3.09 -0.04 -2.52
C ALA A 60 -3.55 -1.22 -1.66
N GLY A 61 -4.84 -1.24 -1.36
CA GLY A 61 -5.57 -2.38 -0.80
C GLY A 61 -5.94 -3.39 -1.90
N ALA A 62 -6.54 -4.51 -1.50
CA ALA A 62 -6.81 -5.61 -2.42
C ALA A 62 -7.84 -5.24 -3.51
N VAL A 63 -8.88 -4.47 -3.17
CA VAL A 63 -9.86 -3.99 -4.14
C VAL A 63 -9.23 -2.94 -5.03
N GLY A 64 -8.44 -2.02 -4.47
CA GLY A 64 -7.67 -1.04 -5.23
C GLY A 64 -6.77 -1.70 -6.28
N CYS A 65 -5.99 -2.71 -5.89
CA CYS A 65 -5.15 -3.51 -6.79
C CYS A 65 -5.96 -4.17 -7.91
N ALA A 66 -7.10 -4.80 -7.58
CA ALA A 66 -7.95 -5.44 -8.59
C ALA A 66 -8.47 -4.41 -9.61
N ARG A 67 -8.96 -3.25 -9.14
CA ARG A 67 -9.46 -2.17 -10.00
C ARG A 67 -8.37 -1.60 -10.91
N LEU A 68 -7.20 -1.29 -10.35
CA LEU A 68 -6.05 -0.79 -11.12
C LEU A 68 -5.56 -1.79 -12.18
N ALA A 69 -5.73 -3.10 -11.94
CA ALA A 69 -5.41 -4.15 -12.89
C ALA A 69 -6.54 -4.44 -13.91
N GLY A 70 -7.68 -3.74 -13.83
CA GLY A 70 -8.85 -4.03 -14.68
C GLY A 70 -9.53 -5.37 -14.37
N LEU A 71 -9.34 -5.90 -13.15
CA LEU A 71 -9.89 -7.17 -12.71
C LEU A 71 -11.14 -6.97 -11.84
N PRO A 72 -12.05 -7.97 -11.78
CA PRO A 72 -13.16 -7.94 -10.84
C PRO A 72 -12.65 -7.85 -9.39
N PRO A 73 -13.25 -6.99 -8.55
CA PRO A 73 -12.85 -6.89 -7.15
C PRO A 73 -13.19 -8.18 -6.38
N GLY A 74 -12.31 -8.56 -5.46
CA GLY A 74 -12.52 -9.67 -4.54
C GLY A 74 -13.42 -9.29 -3.36
N ARG A 75 -13.23 -9.96 -2.22
CA ARG A 75 -13.95 -9.61 -0.99
C ARG A 75 -13.58 -8.17 -0.55
N PRO A 76 -14.56 -7.34 -0.13
CA PRO A 76 -14.29 -6.00 0.38
C PRO A 76 -13.38 -6.00 1.60
N SER A 77 -12.69 -4.89 1.83
CA SER A 77 -11.92 -4.67 3.05
C SER A 77 -12.81 -4.85 4.30
N PRO A 78 -12.33 -5.57 5.34
CA PRO A 78 -13.06 -5.69 6.61
C PRO A 78 -13.10 -4.36 7.38
N VAL A 79 -12.36 -3.33 6.94
CA VAL A 79 -12.34 -2.00 7.54
C VAL A 79 -12.67 -0.96 6.45
N PRO A 80 -13.96 -0.69 6.17
CA PRO A 80 -14.39 0.19 5.07
C PRO A 80 -13.91 1.64 5.18
N ALA A 81 -13.48 2.06 6.36
CA ALA A 81 -12.92 3.40 6.59
C ALA A 81 -11.52 3.57 5.97
N VAL A 82 -10.79 2.48 5.70
CA VAL A 82 -9.45 2.51 5.11
C VAL A 82 -9.58 2.66 3.59
N PRO A 83 -8.92 3.65 2.97
CA PRO A 83 -8.89 3.78 1.51
C PRO A 83 -8.28 2.55 0.83
N GLU A 84 -8.81 2.22 -0.34
CA GLU A 84 -8.29 1.17 -1.20
C GLU A 84 -7.13 1.65 -2.08
N VAL A 85 -7.05 2.96 -2.36
CA VAL A 85 -5.89 3.57 -3.01
C VAL A 85 -5.54 4.87 -2.29
N VAL A 86 -4.26 5.07 -2.01
CA VAL A 86 -3.72 6.32 -1.49
C VAL A 86 -2.49 6.70 -2.30
N ALA A 87 -2.51 7.90 -2.87
CA ALA A 87 -1.34 8.50 -3.51
C ALA A 87 -0.90 9.71 -2.68
N VAL A 88 0.37 9.75 -2.28
CA VAL A 88 0.93 10.85 -1.49
C VAL A 88 2.12 11.44 -2.22
N ALA A 89 2.00 12.71 -2.63
CA ALA A 89 3.10 13.47 -3.17
C ALA A 89 3.97 14.01 -2.05
N PHE A 90 5.26 13.69 -2.09
CA PHE A 90 6.28 14.21 -1.20
C PHE A 90 7.26 15.07 -1.98
N ALA A 91 7.76 16.12 -1.33
CA ALA A 91 8.93 16.85 -1.80
C ALA A 91 10.11 16.64 -0.85
N THR A 92 11.33 16.56 -1.38
CA THR A 92 12.55 16.64 -0.57
C THR A 92 12.80 18.09 -0.16
N GLY A 93 12.66 18.41 1.13
CA GLY A 93 12.85 19.76 1.64
C GLY A 93 13.72 19.80 2.89
N GLY A 94 14.56 20.83 3.02
CA GLY A 94 15.33 21.14 4.24
C GLY A 94 14.50 21.70 5.41
N GLY A 95 13.19 21.46 5.41
CA GLY A 95 12.26 21.90 6.46
C GLY A 95 12.06 20.82 7.50
N GLN A 96 11.95 21.21 8.78
CA GLN A 96 11.67 20.29 9.87
C GLN A 96 10.37 19.54 9.59
N ALA A 97 10.44 18.22 9.46
CA ALA A 97 9.26 17.37 9.52
C ALA A 97 8.50 17.72 10.81
N ALA A 98 7.23 18.06 10.70
CA ALA A 98 6.37 18.15 11.86
C ALA A 98 6.39 16.76 12.52
N ALA A 99 7.02 16.66 13.69
CA ALA A 99 7.04 15.42 14.45
C ALA A 99 5.59 15.09 14.78
N ALA A 100 5.05 14.05 14.14
CA ALA A 100 3.81 13.44 14.60
C ALA A 100 3.99 13.12 16.08
N ALA A 101 3.11 13.64 16.93
CA ALA A 101 3.19 13.44 18.37
C ALA A 101 3.26 11.93 18.65
N ARG A 102 4.36 11.49 19.26
CA ARG A 102 4.59 10.10 19.62
C ARG A 102 3.70 9.76 20.82
N GLY A 103 2.59 9.08 20.57
CA GLY A 103 1.78 8.50 21.63
C GLY A 103 2.52 7.33 22.29
N VAL A 104 2.58 7.31 23.61
CA VAL A 104 3.08 6.16 24.38
C VAL A 104 2.01 5.07 24.37
N VAL A 105 2.37 3.88 23.88
CA VAL A 105 1.50 2.69 23.93
C VAL A 105 1.46 2.17 25.37
N SER A 106 0.31 2.26 26.04
CA SER A 106 0.02 1.44 27.22
C SER A 106 -0.64 0.14 26.78
N GLY A 107 -0.04 -0.98 27.18
CA GLY A 107 -0.23 -2.30 26.63
C GLY A 107 -1.67 -2.83 26.65
N GLY A 108 -2.11 -3.31 25.49
CA GLY A 108 -3.19 -4.28 25.33
C GLY A 108 -2.79 -5.23 24.21
N GLY A 109 -2.51 -6.50 24.54
CA GLY A 109 -2.12 -7.50 23.53
C GLY A 109 -3.24 -7.74 22.52
N VAL A 110 -2.89 -7.88 21.25
CA VAL A 110 -3.82 -8.28 20.19
C VAL A 110 -4.04 -9.79 20.30
N SER A 111 -5.25 -10.23 20.66
CA SER A 111 -5.65 -11.65 20.73
C SER A 111 -6.87 -11.92 19.85
N GLY A 112 -7.11 -13.19 19.50
CA GLY A 112 -8.28 -13.58 18.69
C GLY A 112 -8.12 -13.34 17.18
N TRP A 113 -6.97 -13.71 16.62
CA TRP A 113 -6.73 -13.63 15.17
C TRP A 113 -7.72 -14.48 14.37
N THR A 114 -8.42 -13.84 13.43
CA THR A 114 -9.21 -14.46 12.39
C THR A 114 -8.34 -14.61 11.14
N LEU A 115 -8.26 -15.83 10.62
CA LEU A 115 -7.51 -16.14 9.41
C LEU A 115 -8.43 -15.99 8.19
N SER A 116 -7.92 -15.44 7.09
CA SER A 116 -8.66 -15.43 5.83
C SER A 116 -8.77 -16.81 5.22
N TRP A 117 -7.77 -17.67 5.47
CA TRP A 117 -7.68 -19.07 5.05
C TRP A 117 -7.32 -19.95 6.24
N THR A 118 -7.90 -21.14 6.29
CA THR A 118 -7.35 -22.24 7.10
C THR A 118 -6.03 -22.71 6.49
N ASP A 119 -5.25 -23.48 7.25
CA ASP A 119 -4.02 -24.09 6.75
C ASP A 119 -4.31 -25.00 5.54
N ASP A 120 -5.43 -25.73 5.55
CA ASP A 120 -5.86 -26.58 4.44
C ASP A 120 -6.20 -25.75 3.18
N GLN A 121 -6.90 -24.63 3.33
CA GLN A 121 -7.21 -23.73 2.21
C GLN A 121 -5.95 -23.09 1.62
N HIS A 122 -4.96 -22.78 2.47
CA HIS A 122 -3.67 -22.29 1.99
C HIS A 122 -2.89 -23.37 1.25
N ALA A 123 -2.90 -24.61 1.74
CA ALA A 123 -2.29 -25.74 1.07
C ALA A 123 -2.95 -26.02 -0.30
N GLU A 124 -4.28 -25.96 -0.37
CA GLU A 124 -5.01 -26.11 -1.63
C GLU A 124 -4.61 -25.04 -2.66
N ALA A 125 -4.48 -23.78 -2.24
CA ALA A 125 -4.03 -22.70 -3.11
C ALA A 125 -2.59 -22.91 -3.64
N ILE A 126 -1.69 -23.48 -2.82
CA ILE A 126 -0.34 -23.86 -3.26
C ILE A 126 -0.40 -24.95 -4.34
N GLU A 127 -1.26 -25.97 -4.15
CA GLU A 127 -1.38 -27.08 -5.09
C GLU A 127 -2.03 -26.65 -6.43
N VAL A 128 -2.81 -25.58 -6.45
CA VAL A 128 -3.27 -24.95 -7.71
C VAL A 128 -2.12 -24.31 -8.49
N VAL A 129 -1.19 -23.64 -7.81
CA VAL A 129 -0.10 -22.90 -8.45
C VAL A 129 1.02 -23.83 -8.93
N ARG A 130 1.32 -24.89 -8.17
CA ARG A 130 2.47 -25.77 -8.41
C ARG A 130 2.54 -26.34 -9.85
N PRO A 131 1.44 -26.81 -10.47
CA PRO A 131 1.46 -27.29 -11.85
C PRO A 131 1.77 -26.19 -12.87
N ALA A 132 1.31 -24.96 -12.66
CA ALA A 132 1.58 -23.83 -13.54
C ALA A 132 3.09 -23.48 -13.52
N SER A 133 3.72 -23.51 -12.35
CA SER A 133 5.18 -23.40 -12.25
C SER A 133 5.90 -24.56 -12.93
N GLY A 134 5.42 -25.79 -12.76
CA GLY A 134 6.01 -26.99 -13.39
C GLY A 134 5.96 -26.98 -14.92
N ARG A 135 4.93 -26.37 -15.51
CA ARG A 135 4.80 -26.15 -16.96
C ARG A 135 5.56 -24.92 -17.46
N GLY A 136 6.13 -24.11 -16.57
CA GLY A 136 6.83 -22.88 -16.91
C GLY A 136 5.92 -21.69 -17.24
N GLU A 137 4.63 -21.77 -16.88
CA GLU A 137 3.65 -20.69 -17.10
C GLU A 137 3.91 -19.50 -16.15
N VAL A 138 4.41 -19.78 -14.95
CA VAL A 138 4.81 -18.76 -13.97
C VAL A 138 6.15 -19.12 -13.34
N TYR A 139 7.05 -18.14 -13.28
CA TYR A 139 8.35 -18.30 -12.63
C TYR A 139 8.24 -18.29 -11.09
N GLN A 140 7.40 -17.41 -10.56
CA GLN A 140 7.14 -17.28 -9.13
C GLN A 140 5.71 -16.75 -8.92
N ALA A 141 5.04 -17.25 -7.89
CA ALA A 141 3.75 -16.73 -7.44
C ALA A 141 3.82 -16.49 -5.93
N ASN A 142 3.17 -15.41 -5.47
CA ASN A 142 3.09 -15.08 -4.05
C ASN A 142 1.70 -15.46 -3.54
N VAL A 143 1.63 -16.50 -2.72
CA VAL A 143 0.38 -16.98 -2.13
C VAL A 143 0.32 -16.48 -0.68
N VAL A 144 -0.60 -15.54 -0.40
CA VAL A 144 -0.64 -14.83 0.89
C VAL A 144 -2.03 -14.93 1.52
N GLY A 145 -2.08 -15.41 2.75
CA GLY A 145 -3.26 -15.29 3.62
C GLY A 145 -3.20 -14.01 4.46
N GLN A 146 -4.37 -13.48 4.82
CA GLN A 146 -4.53 -12.34 5.73
C GLN A 146 -4.88 -12.84 7.14
N ARG A 147 -4.41 -12.11 8.16
CA ARG A 147 -4.83 -12.31 9.55
C ARG A 147 -5.33 -10.98 10.10
N ALA A 148 -6.52 -11.00 10.70
CA ALA A 148 -7.13 -9.82 11.29
C ALA A 148 -7.50 -10.08 12.74
N ALA A 149 -7.31 -9.09 13.61
CA ALA A 149 -7.77 -9.15 14.99
C ALA A 149 -8.34 -7.78 15.38
N PRO A 150 -9.40 -7.73 16.20
CA PRO A 150 -9.86 -6.46 16.74
C PRO A 150 -8.74 -5.80 17.55
N HIS A 151 -8.45 -4.53 17.25
CA HIS A 151 -7.55 -3.71 18.06
C HIS A 151 -8.26 -2.40 18.40
N ARG A 152 -7.99 -1.86 19.59
CA ARG A 152 -8.52 -0.57 20.06
C ARG A 152 -7.45 0.50 20.27
N ALA A 153 -6.19 0.15 20.02
CA ALA A 153 -5.08 1.08 20.14
C ALA A 153 -5.07 2.08 18.98
N ASP A 154 -4.49 3.26 19.20
CA ASP A 154 -4.18 4.19 18.12
C ASP A 154 -3.14 3.55 17.17
N PRO A 155 -3.45 3.36 15.87
CA PRO A 155 -2.51 2.79 14.91
C PRO A 155 -1.19 3.55 14.82
N ARG A 156 -1.20 4.88 15.06
CA ARG A 156 0.03 5.70 15.05
C ARG A 156 0.96 5.37 16.21
N ALA A 157 0.43 4.89 17.32
CA ALA A 157 1.21 4.47 18.47
C ALA A 157 1.91 3.12 18.22
N LEU A 158 1.33 2.24 17.40
CA LEU A 158 1.90 0.92 17.07
C LEU A 158 3.09 1.00 16.11
N ALA A 159 3.15 2.02 15.24
CA ALA A 159 4.23 2.20 14.26
C ALA A 159 5.49 2.90 14.83
N ALA A 160 5.51 3.20 16.13
CA ALA A 160 6.55 4.01 16.78
C ALA A 160 7.69 3.21 17.44
N THR A 161 7.77 1.88 17.21
CA THR A 161 8.85 1.00 17.72
C THR A 161 10.06 0.96 16.81
#